data_AF-A0A4R2BKS4-F1
#
_entry.id   AF-A0A4R2BKS4-F1
#
_cell.length_a   1.000
_cell.length_b   1.000
_cell.length_c   1.000
_cell.angle_alpha   90.00
_cell.angle_beta   90.00
_cell.angle_gamma   90.00
#
_symmetry.space_group_name_H-M   'P 1'
#
loop_
_entity.id
_entity.type
_entity.pdbx_description
1 polymer ?
#
loop_
_entity_poly.entity_id
_entity_poly.type
_entity_poly.pdbx_seq_one_letter_code
_entity_poly.pdbx_strand_id
1 'polypeptide(L)'
;MAYADGGLTPGKPDTLELPEQRSPAADFRIERKGAQKWRISLLSPRAIRWFETNFVGNTQEGHVCEAGLAEANAFIQKARMDGFKVEYVGPLARSYF
;
A
#
# COMPACT_ATOMS: atom_id res chain seq x y z
N MET A 1 44.43 -30.09 -22.80
CA MET A 1 44.72 -30.14 -21.35
C MET A 1 45.21 -28.77 -20.91
N ALA A 2 44.41 -28.05 -20.12
CA ALA A 2 44.81 -27.08 -19.09
C ALA A 2 43.50 -26.50 -18.50
N TYR A 3 43.30 -26.68 -17.20
CA TYR A 3 42.12 -26.25 -16.44
C TYR A 3 42.52 -25.12 -15.46
N ALA A 4 41.50 -24.33 -15.05
CA ALA A 4 41.46 -23.31 -13.98
C ALA A 4 42.24 -22.01 -14.29
N ASP A 5 41.82 -20.81 -13.87
CA ASP A 5 41.16 -20.35 -12.65
C ASP A 5 40.53 -18.95 -12.95
N GLY A 6 39.31 -18.64 -12.50
CA GLY A 6 39.14 -17.86 -11.26
C GLY A 6 38.98 -16.35 -11.54
N GLY A 7 37.73 -15.88 -11.61
CA GLY A 7 37.43 -14.46 -11.84
C GLY A 7 36.00 -14.10 -11.46
N LEU A 8 35.58 -14.48 -10.26
CA LEU A 8 34.34 -14.01 -9.64
C LEU A 8 34.49 -12.50 -9.36
N THR A 9 33.88 -11.63 -10.18
CA THR A 9 33.76 -10.21 -9.84
C THR A 9 32.60 -10.01 -8.86
N PRO A 10 32.84 -9.45 -7.66
CA PRO A 10 31.79 -9.10 -6.74
C PRO A 10 31.30 -7.68 -7.03
N GLY A 11 30.00 -7.44 -6.81
CA GLY A 11 29.52 -6.09 -6.50
C GLY A 11 29.07 -5.26 -7.69
N LYS A 12 27.92 -5.62 -8.26
CA LYS A 12 26.85 -4.63 -8.28
C LYS A 12 25.85 -5.06 -7.21
N PRO A 13 25.59 -4.26 -6.17
CA PRO A 13 24.28 -4.32 -5.58
C PRO A 13 23.36 -3.90 -6.73
N ASP A 14 22.78 -4.88 -7.40
CA ASP A 14 21.42 -4.72 -7.87
C ASP A 14 20.69 -4.28 -6.60
N THR A 15 20.58 -2.97 -6.42
CA THR A 15 19.57 -2.39 -5.56
C THR A 15 18.33 -3.01 -6.15
N LEU A 16 17.92 -4.12 -5.55
CA LEU A 16 16.56 -4.56 -5.52
C LEU A 16 15.84 -3.34 -4.95
N GLU A 17 15.54 -2.39 -5.83
CA GLU A 17 14.29 -1.67 -5.82
C GLU A 17 13.30 -2.82 -5.80
N LEU A 18 13.04 -3.33 -4.60
CA LEU A 18 11.88 -4.12 -4.29
C LEU A 18 10.79 -3.32 -4.99
N PRO A 19 10.23 -3.78 -6.12
CA PRO A 19 9.05 -3.12 -6.62
C PRO A 19 8.15 -3.22 -5.40
N GLU A 20 7.81 -2.07 -4.80
CA GLU A 20 6.82 -2.02 -3.73
C GLU A 20 5.75 -2.96 -4.24
N GLN A 21 5.59 -4.11 -3.58
CA GLN A 21 4.82 -5.21 -4.11
C GLN A 21 3.36 -4.77 -3.91
N ARG A 22 2.94 -3.80 -4.73
CA ARG A 22 1.60 -3.31 -4.87
C ARG A 22 0.89 -4.53 -5.36
N SER A 23 0.13 -5.17 -4.48
CA SER A 23 -0.73 -6.22 -4.97
C SER A 23 -1.66 -5.59 -5.98
N PRO A 24 -1.62 -6.01 -7.27
CA PRO A 24 -2.47 -5.43 -8.31
C PRO A 24 -3.97 -5.70 -8.07
N ALA A 25 -4.32 -6.33 -6.95
CA ALA A 25 -5.66 -6.73 -6.56
C ALA A 25 -6.27 -5.91 -5.40
N ALA A 26 -5.54 -4.98 -4.77
CA ALA A 26 -6.09 -4.19 -3.66
C ALA A 26 -6.93 -3.00 -4.16
N ASP A 27 -8.06 -2.76 -3.51
CA ASP A 27 -8.94 -1.63 -3.79
C ASP A 27 -8.54 -0.38 -3.02
N PHE A 28 -8.05 -0.60 -1.80
CA PHE A 28 -7.56 0.43 -0.92
C PHE A 28 -6.17 0.07 -0.42
N ARG A 29 -5.32 1.07 -0.22
CA ARG A 29 -4.03 0.94 0.47
C ARG A 29 -4.02 1.85 1.67
N ILE A 30 -3.62 1.32 2.82
CA ILE A 30 -3.56 2.07 4.07
C ILE A 30 -2.12 2.06 4.56
N GLU A 31 -1.50 3.23 4.52
CA GLU A 31 -0.12 3.46 4.92
C GLU A 31 -0.07 4.19 6.27
N ARG A 32 0.72 3.67 7.21
CA ARG A 32 1.01 4.40 8.44
C ARG A 32 2.12 5.43 8.19
N LYS A 33 1.79 6.73 8.16
CA LYS A 33 2.78 7.82 7.98
C LYS A 33 3.39 8.30 9.30
N GLY A 34 2.76 8.02 10.45
CA GLY A 34 3.29 8.37 11.76
C GLY A 34 2.57 7.67 12.91
N ALA A 35 2.83 8.09 14.15
CA ALA A 35 2.24 7.46 15.33
C ALA A 35 0.70 7.41 15.28
N GLN A 36 0.08 8.47 14.74
CA GLN A 36 -1.38 8.64 14.68
C GLN A 36 -1.90 9.09 13.30
N LYS A 37 -1.01 9.19 12.29
CA LYS A 37 -1.39 9.62 10.94
C LYS A 37 -1.36 8.44 9.99
N TRP A 38 -2.49 8.22 9.34
CA TRP A 38 -2.71 7.19 8.33
C TRP A 38 -3.05 7.84 7.01
N ARG A 39 -2.58 7.24 5.93
CA ARG A 39 -2.90 7.64 4.56
C ARG A 39 -3.67 6.51 3.91
N ILE A 40 -4.86 6.81 3.43
CA ILE A 40 -5.75 5.88 2.72
C ILE A 40 -5.69 6.26 1.25
N SER A 41 -5.13 5.41 0.42
CA SER A 41 -5.04 5.57 -1.03
C SER A 41 -6.13 4.72 -1.69
N LEU A 42 -6.95 5.33 -2.53
CA LEU A 42 -8.00 4.69 -3.32
C LEU A 42 -7.36 4.20 -4.63
N LEU A 43 -7.25 2.88 -4.80
CA LEU A 43 -6.49 2.28 -5.91
C LEU A 43 -7.38 1.87 -7.08
N SER A 44 -8.66 1.55 -6.83
CA SER A 44 -9.58 1.05 -7.86
C SER A 44 -10.76 1.99 -8.13
N PRO A 45 -11.32 2.00 -9.36
CA PRO A 45 -12.49 2.82 -9.69
C PRO A 45 -13.71 2.52 -8.81
N ARG A 46 -13.87 1.25 -8.41
CA ARG A 46 -14.95 0.86 -7.48
C ARG A 46 -14.72 1.38 -6.07
N ALA A 47 -13.48 1.40 -5.60
CA ALA A 47 -13.11 2.00 -4.31
C ALA A 47 -13.41 3.49 -4.28
N ILE A 48 -13.11 4.21 -5.36
CA ILE A 48 -13.40 5.65 -5.49
C ILE A 48 -14.91 5.90 -5.38
N ARG A 49 -15.72 5.20 -6.18
CA ARG A 49 -17.18 5.36 -6.14
C ARG A 49 -17.78 5.01 -4.79
N TRP A 50 -17.29 3.94 -4.16
CA TRP A 50 -17.73 3.55 -2.82
C TRP A 50 -17.33 4.61 -1.78
N PHE A 51 -16.12 5.17 -1.88
CA PHE A 51 -15.66 6.25 -1.01
C PHE A 51 -16.54 7.48 -1.14
N GLU A 52 -16.80 7.94 -2.37
CA GLU A 52 -17.67 9.09 -2.64
C GLU A 52 -19.09 8.88 -2.11
N THR A 53 -19.60 7.65 -2.15
CA THR A 53 -20.94 7.31 -1.65
C THR A 53 -21.01 7.26 -0.11
N ASN A 54 -19.93 6.82 0.55
CA ASN A 54 -19.92 6.57 1.99
C ASN A 54 -19.30 7.70 2.83
N PHE A 55 -18.47 8.54 2.23
CA PHE A 55 -17.68 9.59 2.90
C PHE A 55 -17.81 10.94 2.17
N VAL A 56 -19.04 11.31 1.84
CA VAL A 56 -19.39 12.60 1.21
C VAL A 56 -18.84 13.76 2.05
N GLY A 57 -17.89 14.51 1.50
CA GLY A 57 -17.34 15.74 2.10
C GLY A 57 -15.85 15.71 2.39
N ASN A 58 -15.18 14.55 2.29
CA ASN A 58 -13.74 14.41 2.59
C ASN A 58 -12.87 14.23 1.33
N THR A 59 -13.27 14.85 0.22
CA THR A 59 -12.52 14.81 -1.05
C THR A 59 -11.25 15.66 -0.92
N GLN A 60 -10.24 15.12 -0.23
CA GLN A 60 -8.87 15.59 -0.39
C GLN A 60 -8.45 15.36 -1.84
N GLU A 61 -7.85 16.38 -2.44
CA GLU A 61 -7.41 16.35 -3.83
C GLU A 61 -6.56 15.10 -4.12
N GLY A 62 -7.06 14.29 -5.05
CA GLY A 62 -6.34 13.15 -5.60
C GLY A 62 -6.39 11.89 -4.74
N HIS A 63 -7.47 11.09 -4.87
CA HIS A 63 -7.59 9.67 -4.50
C HIS A 63 -6.91 9.20 -3.19
N VAL A 64 -6.68 10.10 -2.25
CA VAL A 64 -5.84 9.91 -1.09
C VAL A 64 -6.46 10.73 0.02
N CYS A 65 -6.67 10.10 1.18
CA CYS A 65 -7.21 10.74 2.35
C CYS A 65 -6.29 10.50 3.55
N GLU A 66 -6.00 11.55 4.31
CA GLU A 66 -5.40 11.41 5.63
C GLU A 66 -6.50 11.09 6.66
N ALA A 67 -6.19 10.15 7.56
CA ALA A 67 -7.09 9.69 8.59
C ALA A 67 -6.34 9.46 9.91
N GLY A 68 -7.03 9.67 11.04
CA GLY A 68 -6.55 9.21 12.34
C GLY A 68 -6.64 7.68 12.50
N LEU A 69 -6.08 7.15 13.58
CA LEU A 69 -6.13 5.70 13.87
C LEU A 69 -7.57 5.16 13.96
N ALA A 70 -8.45 5.89 14.65
CA ALA A 70 -9.85 5.49 14.82
C ALA A 70 -10.60 5.49 13.48
N GLU A 71 -10.42 6.54 12.69
CA GLU A 71 -11.02 6.68 11.37
C GLU A 71 -10.52 5.62 10.39
N ALA A 72 -9.20 5.35 10.36
CA ALA A 72 -8.62 4.31 9.54
C ALA A 72 -9.14 2.91 9.93
N ASN A 73 -9.27 2.61 11.23
CA ASN A 73 -9.84 1.34 11.68
C ASN A 73 -11.31 1.19 11.29
N ALA A 74 -12.12 2.22 11.50
CA ALA A 74 -13.53 2.22 11.09
C ALA A 74 -13.68 2.05 9.57
N PHE A 75 -12.81 2.73 8.80
CA PHE A 75 -12.73 2.60 7.35
C PHE A 75 -12.43 1.16 6.92
N ILE A 76 -11.38 0.54 7.49
CA ILE A 76 -10.99 -0.85 7.17
C ILE A 76 -12.14 -1.81 7.42
N GLN A 77 -12.80 -1.69 8.58
CA GLN A 77 -13.91 -2.55 8.95
C GLN A 77 -15.05 -2.44 7.95
N LYS A 78 -15.47 -1.21 7.63
CA LYS A 78 -16.56 -0.96 6.68
C LYS A 78 -16.21 -1.45 5.27
N ALA A 79 -15.03 -1.10 4.77
CA ALA A 79 -14.56 -1.54 3.45
C ALA A 79 -14.53 -3.07 3.32
N ARG A 80 -14.06 -3.79 4.36
CA ARG A 80 -14.05 -5.26 4.37
C ARG A 80 -15.46 -5.86 4.44
N MET A 81 -16.36 -5.25 5.21
CA MET A 81 -17.76 -5.68 5.27
C MET A 81 -18.46 -5.54 3.91
N ASP A 82 -18.14 -4.49 3.15
CA ASP A 82 -18.63 -4.26 1.79
C ASP A 82 -17.87 -5.08 0.70
N GLY A 83 -16.92 -5.92 1.10
CA GLY A 83 -16.21 -6.85 0.21
C GLY A 83 -15.01 -6.27 -0.54
N PHE A 84 -14.51 -5.10 -0.13
CA PHE A 84 -13.33 -4.49 -0.74
C PHE A 84 -12.03 -5.04 -0.15
N LYS A 85 -11.00 -5.12 -1.00
CA LYS A 85 -9.66 -5.57 -0.60
C LYS A 85 -8.85 -4.40 -0.11
N VAL A 86 -8.38 -4.48 1.14
CA VAL A 86 -7.56 -3.45 1.78
C VAL A 86 -6.16 -3.98 2.02
N GLU A 87 -5.18 -3.35 1.38
CA GLU A 87 -3.75 -3.60 1.64
C GLU A 87 -3.28 -2.71 2.79
N TYR A 88 -2.69 -3.32 3.82
CA TYR A 88 -2.08 -2.60 4.94
C TYR A 88 -0.57 -2.50 4.73
N VAL A 89 -0.05 -1.28 4.72
CA VAL A 89 1.36 -0.96 4.57
C VAL A 89 1.89 -0.42 5.89
N GLY A 90 2.70 -1.25 6.57
CA GLY A 90 3.34 -0.88 7.81
C GLY A 90 4.43 0.20 7.63
N PRO A 91 4.98 0.75 8.74
CA PRO A 91 5.98 1.83 8.73
C PRO A 91 7.31 1.48 8.01
N LEU A 92 7.50 0.23 7.61
CA LEU A 92 8.65 -0.26 6.84
C LEU A 92 8.30 -0.61 5.38
N ALA A 93 7.18 -0.11 4.86
CA ALA A 93 6.64 -0.49 3.54
C ALA A 93 6.42 -2.01 3.35
N ARG A 94 6.23 -2.75 4.46
CA ARG A 94 5.87 -4.17 4.43
C ARG A 94 4.35 -4.30 4.30
N SER A 95 3.91 -4.89 3.18
CA SER A 95 2.52 -5.27 2.94
C SER A 95 2.15 -6.51 3.74
N TYR A 96 1.05 -6.48 4.49
CA TYR A 96 0.43 -7.66 5.11
C TYR A 96 -0.91 -7.91 4.41
N PHE A 97 -1.07 -9.09 3.83
CA PHE A 97 -2.26 -9.51 3.06
C PHE A 97 -3.29 -10.22 3.95
#